data_AF-A0AA42MBZ4-F1
#
_entry.id   AF-A0AA42MBZ4-F1
#
_cell.length_a   1.000
_cell.length_b   1.000
_cell.length_c   1.000
_cell.angle_alpha   90.00
_cell.angle_beta   90.00
_cell.angle_gamma   90.00
#
_symmetry.space_group_name_H-M   'P 1'
#
loop_
_entity.id
_entity.type
_entity.pdbx_description
1 polymer ?
#
loop_
_entity_poly.entity_id
_entity_poly.type
_entity_poly.pdbx_seq_one_letter_code
_entity_poly.pdbx_strand_id
1 'polypeptide(L)'
;MKIQHQETGSKGEVFVEQENERVAEMTYSWAGDDKFIIDHTWVSELLRGQHVGRQLLDVLVNFARDKGVKILPLCPFSKSVFDKDPSIHDVLFH
;
A
#
# COMPACT_ATOMS: atom_id res chain seq x y z
N MET A 1 -3.30 3.59 17.03
CA MET A 1 -3.61 3.52 15.59
C MET A 1 -3.42 2.08 15.13
N LYS A 2 -4.46 1.43 14.60
CA LYS A 2 -4.39 0.05 14.10
C LYS A 2 -4.45 0.10 12.57
N ILE A 3 -3.44 -0.48 11.91
CA ILE A 3 -3.47 -0.68 10.47
C ILE A 3 -4.14 -2.04 10.21
N GLN A 4 -5.05 -2.06 9.25
CA GLN A 4 -5.83 -3.23 8.87
C GLN A 4 -5.59 -3.50 7.39
N HIS A 5 -5.58 -4.77 6.99
CA HIS A 5 -5.42 -5.20 5.61
C HIS A 5 -6.52 -6.20 5.30
N GLN A 6 -7.22 -5.99 4.18
CA GLN A 6 -8.25 -6.92 3.71
C GLN A 6 -8.17 -7.12 2.20
N GLU A 7 -8.56 -8.31 1.75
CA GLU A 7 -8.68 -8.67 0.35
C GLU A 7 -10.15 -8.97 0.02
N THR A 8 -10.63 -8.50 -1.13
CA THR A 8 -11.95 -8.82 -1.68
C THR A 8 -11.81 -9.17 -3.16
N GLY A 9 -11.79 -10.48 -3.45
CA GLY A 9 -11.64 -10.97 -4.83
C GLY A 9 -10.31 -10.51 -5.45
N SER A 10 -10.38 -9.79 -6.57
CA SER A 10 -9.21 -9.25 -7.27
C SER A 10 -8.72 -7.90 -6.73
N LYS A 11 -9.23 -7.43 -5.58
CA LYS A 11 -8.84 -6.16 -4.95
C LYS A 11 -8.42 -6.36 -3.51
N GLY A 12 -7.68 -5.42 -2.96
CA GLY A 12 -7.43 -5.32 -1.53
C GLY A 12 -7.14 -3.89 -1.12
N GLU A 13 -7.14 -3.68 0.19
CA GLU A 13 -6.87 -2.37 0.78
C GLU A 13 -6.18 -2.50 2.14
N VAL A 14 -5.30 -1.56 2.42
CA VAL A 14 -4.70 -1.34 3.73
C VAL A 14 -5.18 -0.01 4.25
N PHE A 15 -5.67 0.04 5.48
CA PHE A 15 -6.38 1.20 5.99
C PHE A 15 -6.23 1.43 7.48
N VAL A 16 -6.59 2.64 7.92
CA VAL A 16 -6.71 3.02 9.31
C VAL A 16 -8.11 3.60 9.54
N GLU A 17 -8.75 3.15 10.61
CA GLU A 17 -10.01 3.70 11.11
C GLU A 17 -9.80 4.36 12.47
N GLN A 18 -10.44 5.51 12.66
CA GLN A 18 -10.58 6.20 13.95
C GLN A 18 -12.01 6.68 14.09
N GLU A 19 -12.63 6.45 15.25
CA GLU A 19 -14.03 6.86 15.52
C GLU A 19 -15.04 6.38 14.46
N ASN A 20 -14.82 5.18 13.91
CA ASN A 20 -15.58 4.57 12.80
C ASN A 20 -15.47 5.30 11.45
N GLU A 21 -14.50 6.21 11.28
CA GLU A 21 -14.20 6.86 10.02
C GLU A 21 -12.87 6.37 9.43
N ARG A 22 -12.85 6.19 8.10
CA ARG A 22 -11.63 5.98 7.32
C ARG A 22 -10.78 7.25 7.39
N VAL A 23 -9.61 7.14 8.01
CA VAL A 23 -8.65 8.27 8.12
C VAL A 23 -7.38 8.05 7.29
N ALA A 24 -7.17 6.85 6.76
CA ALA A 24 -6.18 6.59 5.72
C ALA A 24 -6.50 5.29 4.99
N GLU A 25 -6.15 5.21 3.71
CA GLU A 25 -6.30 4.02 2.89
C GLU A 25 -5.26 3.94 1.76
N MET A 26 -4.95 2.72 1.35
CA MET A 26 -4.14 2.38 0.20
C MET A 26 -4.75 1.17 -0.47
N THR A 27 -5.20 1.31 -1.71
CA THR A 27 -5.86 0.23 -2.45
C THR A 27 -4.93 -0.39 -3.46
N TYR A 28 -5.20 -1.65 -3.77
CA TYR A 28 -4.55 -2.36 -4.85
C TYR A 28 -5.49 -3.31 -5.59
N SER A 29 -5.10 -3.68 -6.80
CA SER A 29 -5.75 -4.71 -7.60
C SER A 29 -4.77 -5.76 -8.10
N TRP A 30 -5.16 -7.03 -8.05
CA TRP A 30 -4.39 -8.14 -8.60
C TRP A 30 -4.33 -8.04 -10.13
N ALA A 31 -3.13 -8.21 -10.70
CA ALA A 31 -2.89 -8.15 -12.12
C ALA A 31 -2.20 -9.44 -12.58
N GLY A 32 -2.97 -10.53 -12.63
CA GLY A 32 -2.46 -11.90 -12.74
C GLY A 32 -2.05 -12.45 -11.39
N ASP A 33 -1.32 -13.57 -11.41
CA ASP A 33 -0.97 -14.32 -10.20
C ASP A 33 0.37 -13.91 -9.58
N ASP A 34 1.14 -13.07 -10.30
CA ASP A 34 2.53 -12.74 -9.96
C ASP A 34 2.71 -11.29 -9.45
N LYS A 35 1.66 -10.45 -9.52
CA LYS A 35 1.75 -9.05 -9.11
C LYS A 35 0.40 -8.40 -8.80
N PHE A 36 0.48 -7.28 -8.08
CA PHE A 36 -0.64 -6.37 -7.90
C PHE A 36 -0.23 -4.91 -8.15
N ILE A 37 -1.23 -4.08 -8.43
CA ILE A 37 -1.10 -2.67 -8.78
C ILE A 37 -1.57 -1.83 -7.61
N ILE A 38 -0.73 -0.95 -7.08
CA ILE A 38 -1.16 0.07 -6.11
C ILE A 38 -1.66 1.29 -6.90
N ASP A 39 -2.95 1.58 -6.81
CA ASP A 39 -3.63 2.57 -7.63
C ASP A 39 -4.13 3.80 -6.85
N HIS A 40 -4.41 3.65 -5.56
CA HIS A 40 -4.84 4.75 -4.70
C HIS A 40 -4.07 4.82 -3.39
N THR A 41 -3.86 6.03 -2.90
CA THR A 41 -3.39 6.29 -1.55
C THR A 41 -3.99 7.60 -1.09
N TRP A 42 -4.66 7.57 0.07
CA TRP A 42 -5.19 8.76 0.72
C TRP A 42 -4.91 8.70 2.22
N VAL A 43 -4.56 9.84 2.79
CA VAL A 43 -4.28 10.00 4.22
C VAL A 43 -4.91 11.31 4.66
N SER A 44 -5.74 11.25 5.71
CA SER A 44 -6.35 12.44 6.30
C SER A 44 -5.29 13.42 6.79
N GLU A 45 -5.55 14.72 6.65
CA GLU A 45 -4.69 15.78 7.19
C GLU A 45 -4.50 15.67 8.72
N LEU A 46 -5.43 15.01 9.42
CA LEU A 46 -5.31 14.70 10.85
C LEU A 46 -4.08 13.83 11.17
N LEU A 47 -3.62 13.06 10.18
CA LEU A 47 -2.47 12.16 10.29
C LEU A 47 -1.20 12.74 9.66
N ARG A 48 -1.21 14.03 9.33
CA ARG A 48 -0.06 14.72 8.75
C ARG A 48 1.15 14.65 9.69
N GLY A 49 2.32 14.37 9.11
CA GLY A 49 3.57 14.23 9.87
C GLY A 49 3.75 12.91 10.60
N GLN A 50 2.76 12.00 10.55
CA GLN A 50 2.84 10.68 11.20
C GLN A 50 3.31 9.55 10.26
N HIS A 51 3.68 9.89 9.02
CA HIS A 51 4.17 8.95 8.01
C HIS A 51 3.22 7.77 7.71
N VAL A 52 1.91 7.95 7.91
CA VAL A 52 0.93 6.86 7.75
C VAL A 52 0.92 6.25 6.36
N GLY A 53 1.03 7.07 5.30
CA GLY A 53 1.11 6.53 3.93
C GLY A 53 2.28 5.57 3.73
N ARG A 54 3.43 5.81 4.39
CA ARG A 54 4.57 4.89 4.36
C ARG A 54 4.27 3.60 5.12
N GLN A 55 3.65 3.71 6.28
CA GLN A 55 3.26 2.54 7.08
C GLN A 55 2.26 1.64 6.34
N LEU A 56 1.31 2.22 5.59
CA LEU A 56 0.40 1.46 4.71
C LEU A 56 1.18 0.73 3.61
N LEU A 57 2.14 1.41 2.98
CA LEU A 57 2.98 0.81 1.95
C LEU A 57 3.83 -0.35 2.50
N ASP A 58 4.42 -0.18 3.69
CA ASP A 58 5.25 -1.21 4.31
C ASP A 58 4.45 -2.51 4.57
N VAL A 59 3.16 -2.40 4.90
CA VAL A 59 2.26 -3.57 4.98
C VAL A 59 2.14 -4.27 3.63
N LEU A 60 1.91 -3.52 2.54
CA LEU A 60 1.82 -4.11 1.19
C LEU A 60 3.15 -4.68 0.69
N VAL A 61 4.27 -4.05 1.02
CA VAL A 61 5.61 -4.55 0.69
C VAL A 61 5.87 -5.88 1.40
N ASN A 62 5.57 -5.98 2.69
CA ASN A 62 5.73 -7.25 3.41
C ASN A 62 4.78 -8.32 2.90
N PHE A 63 3.53 -7.94 2.63
CA PHE A 63 2.56 -8.85 1.99
C PHE A 63 3.05 -9.38 0.64
N ALA A 64 3.66 -8.52 -0.19
CA ALA A 64 4.25 -8.94 -1.47
C ALA A 64 5.43 -9.91 -1.27
N ARG A 65 6.30 -9.65 -0.29
CA ARG A 65 7.40 -10.56 0.08
C ARG A 65 6.87 -11.92 0.53
N ASP A 66 5.89 -11.92 1.44
CA ASP A 66 5.31 -13.13 2.01
C ASP A 66 4.62 -13.99 0.95
N LYS A 67 3.97 -13.36 -0.04
CA LYS A 67 3.34 -14.07 -1.17
C LYS A 67 4.29 -14.37 -2.32
N GLY A 68 5.51 -13.83 -2.32
CA GLY A 68 6.45 -13.96 -3.44
C GLY A 68 5.97 -13.28 -4.73
N VAL A 69 5.18 -12.21 -4.61
CA VAL A 69 4.64 -11.44 -5.75
C VAL A 69 5.29 -10.07 -5.87
N LYS A 70 5.06 -9.38 -6.98
CA LYS A 70 5.60 -8.03 -7.25
C LYS A 70 4.53 -6.94 -7.15
N ILE A 71 5.00 -5.70 -7.02
CA ILE A 71 4.18 -4.49 -6.90
C ILE A 71 4.45 -3.60 -8.10
N LEU A 72 3.37 -3.20 -8.78
CA LEU A 72 3.39 -2.13 -9.79
C LEU A 72 2.79 -0.84 -9.17
N PRO A 73 3.60 0.14 -8.74
CA PRO A 73 3.11 1.34 -8.09
C PRO A 73 2.67 2.40 -9.11
N LEU A 74 1.36 2.48 -9.40
CA LEU A 74 0.80 3.50 -10.31
C LEU A 74 0.38 4.77 -9.57
N CYS A 75 -0.02 4.66 -8.31
CA CYS A 75 -0.31 5.83 -7.49
C CYS A 75 0.97 6.69 -7.33
N PRO A 76 0.93 8.01 -7.62
CA PRO A 76 2.11 8.88 -7.55
C PRO A 76 2.85 8.85 -6.20
N PHE A 77 2.11 8.67 -5.09
CA PHE A 77 2.71 8.51 -3.77
C PHE A 77 3.57 7.25 -3.71
N SER A 78 2.98 6.08 -3.98
CA SER A 78 3.67 4.79 -3.93
C SER A 78 4.88 4.78 -4.87
N LYS A 79 4.72 5.31 -6.09
CA LYS A 79 5.79 5.44 -7.07
C LYS A 79 6.94 6.28 -6.52
N SER A 80 6.64 7.44 -5.94
CA SER A 80 7.68 8.31 -5.37
C SER A 80 8.44 7.66 -4.21
N VAL A 81 7.78 6.82 -3.41
CA VAL A 81 8.46 6.09 -2.32
C VAL A 81 9.38 5.01 -2.90
N PHE A 82 8.91 4.21 -3.87
CA PHE A 82 9.77 3.26 -4.59
C PHE A 82 10.95 3.97 -5.25
N ASP A 83 10.74 5.07 -5.98
CA ASP A 83 11.82 5.79 -6.66
C ASP A 83 12.92 6.28 -5.68
N LYS A 84 12.55 6.60 -4.43
CA LYS A 84 13.46 7.15 -3.42
C LYS A 84 14.07 6.12 -2.48
N ASP A 85 13.49 4.93 -2.38
CA ASP A 85 13.87 3.91 -1.41
C ASP A 85 14.25 2.60 -2.10
N PRO A 86 15.55 2.40 -2.39
CA PRO A 86 16.05 1.16 -2.97
C PRO A 86 15.83 -0.08 -2.09
N SER A 87 15.58 0.08 -0.78
CA SER A 87 15.44 -1.05 0.14
C SER A 87 14.17 -1.88 -0.07
N ILE A 88 13.21 -1.35 -0.83
CA ILE A 88 11.96 -2.04 -1.18
C ILE A 88 11.91 -2.47 -2.66
N HIS A 89 12.99 -2.30 -3.42
CA HIS A 89 13.03 -2.68 -4.84
C HIS A 89 12.97 -4.19 -5.06
N ASP A 90 13.21 -5.00 -4.02
CA ASP A 90 13.07 -6.45 -4.08
C ASP A 90 11.65 -6.90 -4.46
N VAL A 91 10.63 -6.09 -4.20
CA VAL A 91 9.24 -6.34 -4.62
C VAL A 91 8.76 -5.48 -5.79
N LEU A 92 9.59 -4.59 -6.34
CA LEU A 92 9.19 -3.73 -7.46
C LEU A 92 9.05 -4.55 -8.76
N PHE A 93 7.98 -4.31 -9.51
CA PHE A 93 7.77 -4.84 -10.86
C PHE A 93 8.46 -3.93 -11.89
N HIS A 94 9.26 -4.52 -12.78
CA HIS A 94 10.03 -3.84 -13.84
C HIS A 94 9.39 -3.99 -15.22
#